data_AF-A0A009T9Q1-F1
#
_entry.id   AF-A0A009T9Q1-F1
#
_cell.length_a   1.000
_cell.length_b   1.000
_cell.length_c   1.000
_cell.angle_alpha   90.00
_cell.angle_beta   90.00
_cell.angle_gamma   90.00
#
_symmetry.space_group_name_H-M   'P 1'
#
loop_
_entity.id
_entity.type
_entity.pdbx_description
1 polymer ?
#
loop_
_entity_poly.entity_id
_entity_poly.type
_entity_poly.pdbx_seq_one_letter_code
_entity_poly.pdbx_strand_id
1 'polypeptide(L)'
;MKTFQLKTLSVFLSALGAFSYSSVAQAQLMFSQYVDGSSNKKGLEIYNPDGTTVNLADYEIQQFNNGGTAKTATFRLQGTLASKQKFLVGRSELQTELGNKVNQVAALSFNGDDAVVLVYKGTPVDRFGRIGERPEAGWGTAVSSLGNSFKRIETENPALSIDPTAVFDLDHSWTAWANRNDFTNLSGTTTQPPIETVSCSSSDTPIADLATSAQNQTYTVRGVITADYRYANGFSGFYVQTPDTKARANVSNAIFVYIPNSSTVKGGQIGDEVILRGRLTSYQNQLQIDQLQQDIQTCNSNMANQVQPISLELPFSSLTAGSTHSPQRYQGMLVKLPQTLTVSENYNYGRYGELSLSLGRLYIPTNLYPALSPEAKALAQKNLLSKIIFDDGYNKQNRTPWLPTNFSAANTLRSGYQLKNVEGILEYRFNGWRVQPVLGRTQPEVVAQTNPRQGVIAKNANHIRVASFNVLNYDNGATGFPTERGANTQTEFDKQHRKIVSALKSIDADVYGLMEIANNGYGPNSAIAHLTSALGPDWKYVIPENLDRLGSDVIAVAIIYNSKRVKPLNKAVVLDLGDKNRTTLAQTFQFFVVIKHLPLFQTI
;
A
#
# COMPACT_ATOMS: atom_id res chain seq x y z
N MET A 1 -33.58 78.23 50.81
CA MET A 1 -33.13 79.47 50.14
C MET A 1 -33.49 79.40 48.66
N LYS A 2 -34.21 80.43 48.19
CA LYS A 2 -34.57 80.80 46.80
C LYS A 2 -35.57 79.87 46.06
N THR A 3 -36.88 80.18 45.95
CA THR A 3 -37.57 81.12 45.00
C THR A 3 -37.18 80.86 43.53
N PHE A 4 -38.02 80.77 42.49
CA PHE A 4 -39.47 80.79 42.21
C PHE A 4 -39.61 80.73 40.64
N GLN A 5 -40.77 80.29 40.08
CA GLN A 5 -41.39 80.76 38.79
C GLN A 5 -40.74 80.42 37.42
N LEU A 6 -41.44 80.18 36.29
CA LEU A 6 -42.84 79.92 35.92
C LEU A 6 -42.91 79.55 34.39
N LYS A 7 -43.90 78.72 33.98
CA LYS A 7 -44.69 78.67 32.71
C LYS A 7 -44.04 78.70 31.30
N THR A 8 -44.39 77.73 30.43
CA THR A 8 -45.18 77.81 29.15
C THR A 8 -44.96 76.53 28.30
N LEU A 9 -46.01 75.75 27.97
CA LEU A 9 -46.89 75.78 26.79
C LEU A 9 -46.37 74.97 25.55
N SER A 10 -47.07 73.84 25.31
CA SER A 10 -47.39 73.13 24.06
C SER A 10 -46.35 72.94 22.93
N VAL A 11 -46.27 71.71 22.40
CA VAL A 11 -46.68 71.33 21.02
C VAL A 11 -46.45 69.83 20.82
N PHE A 12 -47.51 69.11 20.42
CA PHE A 12 -47.45 67.78 19.83
C PHE A 12 -46.74 67.88 18.46
N LEU A 13 -45.71 67.07 18.23
CA LEU A 13 -45.37 66.65 16.87
C LEU A 13 -44.79 65.24 16.88
N SER A 14 -45.65 64.32 16.43
CA SER A 14 -45.34 62.95 16.03
C SER A 14 -44.30 62.95 14.92
N ALA A 15 -43.11 62.40 15.19
CA ALA A 15 -42.16 61.95 14.18
C ALA A 15 -41.82 60.49 14.46
N LEU A 16 -42.68 59.60 13.92
CA LEU A 16 -42.36 58.18 13.74
C LEU A 16 -41.26 58.12 12.67
N GLY A 17 -40.00 58.18 13.11
CA GLY A 17 -38.85 57.87 12.26
C GLY A 17 -38.83 56.38 12.01
N ALA A 18 -39.32 55.96 10.84
CA ALA A 18 -39.11 54.62 10.32
C ALA A 18 -37.59 54.42 10.10
N PHE A 19 -36.89 53.89 11.09
CA PHE A 19 -35.64 53.18 10.85
C PHE A 19 -35.99 51.89 10.12
N SER A 20 -35.97 51.94 8.80
CA SER A 20 -35.89 50.76 7.97
C SER A 20 -34.56 50.08 8.27
N TYR A 21 -34.54 49.16 9.24
CA TYR A 21 -33.52 48.13 9.29
C TYR A 21 -33.69 47.31 8.01
N SER A 22 -32.90 47.62 6.99
CA SER A 22 -32.67 46.70 5.89
C SER A 22 -31.90 45.53 6.48
N SER A 23 -32.62 44.50 6.94
CA SER A 23 -32.01 43.19 7.15
C SER A 23 -31.39 42.79 5.82
N VAL A 24 -30.07 42.61 5.80
CA VAL A 24 -29.42 41.96 4.65
C VAL A 24 -30.06 40.59 4.57
N ALA A 25 -30.90 40.38 3.56
CA ALA A 25 -31.62 39.13 3.37
C ALA A 25 -30.60 38.00 3.26
N GLN A 26 -30.51 37.16 4.30
CA GLN A 26 -29.80 35.90 4.26
C GLN A 26 -30.49 35.02 3.23
N ALA A 27 -29.72 34.45 2.32
CA ALA A 27 -30.27 33.43 1.46
C ALA A 27 -30.32 32.08 2.19
N GLN A 28 -31.45 31.41 2.10
CA GLN A 28 -31.79 30.19 2.80
C GLN A 28 -31.43 28.98 1.92
N LEU A 29 -30.14 28.83 1.63
CA LEU A 29 -29.64 27.68 0.88
C LEU A 29 -29.97 26.38 1.61
N MET A 30 -30.17 25.31 0.84
CA MET A 30 -30.51 23.98 1.35
C MET A 30 -29.87 22.88 0.53
N PHE A 31 -29.66 21.70 1.12
CA PHE A 31 -29.36 20.50 0.38
C PHE A 31 -30.62 20.02 -0.35
N SER A 32 -30.53 19.91 -1.68
CA SER A 32 -31.58 19.33 -2.53
C SER A 32 -31.33 17.86 -2.86
N GLN A 33 -30.07 17.41 -2.81
CA GLN A 33 -29.69 16.02 -3.06
C GLN A 33 -28.56 15.59 -2.12
N TYR A 34 -28.67 14.37 -1.61
CA TYR A 34 -27.62 13.66 -0.88
C TYR A 34 -27.22 12.43 -1.68
N VAL A 35 -25.94 12.31 -2.04
CA VAL A 35 -25.47 11.23 -2.91
C VAL A 35 -24.46 10.38 -2.16
N ASP A 36 -24.88 9.17 -1.78
CA ASP A 36 -23.97 8.10 -1.37
C ASP A 36 -23.95 7.03 -2.48
N GLY A 37 -23.28 7.33 -3.59
CA GLY A 37 -23.09 6.40 -4.69
C GLY A 37 -22.04 5.33 -4.39
N SER A 38 -22.05 4.26 -5.19
CA SER A 38 -21.03 3.21 -5.13
C SER A 38 -19.62 3.74 -5.46
N SER A 39 -18.58 3.03 -5.01
CA SER A 39 -17.16 3.37 -5.31
C SER A 39 -16.77 4.81 -4.97
N ASN A 40 -17.25 5.33 -3.83
CA ASN A 40 -17.01 6.71 -3.38
C ASN A 40 -17.54 7.80 -4.33
N LYS A 41 -18.54 7.52 -5.17
CA LYS A 41 -19.25 8.57 -5.92
C LYS A 41 -20.19 9.35 -5.00
N LYS A 42 -19.61 10.19 -4.14
CA LYS A 42 -20.31 10.97 -3.11
C LYS A 42 -20.52 12.42 -3.52
N GLY A 43 -21.63 13.03 -3.11
CA GLY A 43 -21.95 14.40 -3.45
C GLY A 43 -23.11 15.00 -2.66
N LEU A 44 -23.19 16.32 -2.67
CA LEU A 44 -24.26 17.15 -2.09
C LEU A 44 -24.66 18.20 -3.14
N GLU A 45 -25.93 18.20 -3.57
CA GLU A 45 -26.47 19.29 -4.39
C GLU A 45 -27.07 20.34 -3.45
N ILE A 46 -26.64 21.58 -3.61
CA ILE A 46 -27.14 22.73 -2.87
C ILE A 46 -28.05 23.52 -3.82
N TYR A 47 -29.25 23.84 -3.35
CA TYR A 47 -30.23 24.62 -4.08
C TYR A 47 -30.41 25.98 -3.43
N ASN A 48 -30.55 27.01 -4.27
CA ASN A 48 -30.94 28.35 -3.85
C ASN A 48 -32.45 28.56 -4.10
N PRO A 49 -33.29 28.43 -3.07
CA PRO A 49 -34.72 28.66 -3.22
C PRO A 49 -35.10 30.14 -3.33
N ASP A 50 -34.19 31.08 -3.07
CA ASP A 50 -34.54 32.50 -2.98
C ASP A 50 -34.54 33.22 -4.32
N GLY A 51 -35.08 34.43 -4.32
CA GLY A 51 -35.16 35.34 -5.46
C GLY A 51 -33.85 36.05 -5.82
N THR A 52 -32.77 35.85 -5.08
CA THR A 52 -31.50 36.59 -5.24
C THR A 52 -30.31 35.65 -5.42
N THR A 53 -29.28 36.14 -6.10
CA THR A 53 -27.99 35.44 -6.22
C THR A 53 -27.19 35.52 -4.93
N VAL A 54 -26.55 34.42 -4.56
CA VAL A 54 -25.85 34.25 -3.28
C VAL A 54 -24.35 34.08 -3.49
N ASN A 55 -23.55 34.66 -2.61
CA ASN A 55 -22.11 34.39 -2.55
C ASN A 55 -21.87 33.09 -1.76
N LEU A 56 -21.39 32.05 -2.43
CA LEU A 56 -21.12 30.76 -1.78
C LEU A 56 -19.91 30.82 -0.85
N ALA A 57 -19.00 31.79 -0.99
CA ALA A 57 -17.86 31.95 -0.09
C ALA A 57 -18.25 32.23 1.37
N ASP A 58 -19.50 32.65 1.61
CA ASP A 58 -20.06 32.84 2.95
C ASP A 58 -20.55 31.52 3.59
N TYR A 59 -20.51 30.42 2.84
CA TYR A 59 -21.01 29.11 3.25
C TYR A 59 -19.91 28.05 3.30
N GLU A 60 -20.11 27.08 4.18
CA GLU A 60 -19.27 25.89 4.27
C GLU A 60 -20.11 24.64 4.58
N ILE A 61 -19.63 23.49 4.14
CA ILE A 61 -20.16 22.19 4.56
C ILE A 61 -19.28 21.67 5.69
N GLN A 62 -19.88 21.38 6.84
CA GLN A 62 -19.22 20.73 7.97
C GLN A 62 -19.65 19.26 8.04
N GLN A 63 -18.69 18.35 8.17
CA GLN A 63 -18.94 16.91 8.21
C GLN A 63 -18.50 16.33 9.56
N PHE A 64 -19.36 15.49 10.13
CA PHE A 64 -19.18 14.84 11.43
C PHE A 64 -19.37 13.33 11.24
N ASN A 65 -18.28 12.57 11.39
CA ASN A 65 -18.33 11.14 11.10
C ASN A 65 -18.55 10.29 12.34
N ASN A 66 -19.17 9.13 12.15
CA ASN A 66 -19.34 8.06 13.13
C ASN A 66 -19.94 8.54 14.46
N GLY A 67 -20.92 9.45 14.42
CA GLY A 67 -21.58 10.00 15.61
C GLY A 67 -20.71 10.96 16.45
N GLY A 68 -19.59 11.42 15.90
CA GLY A 68 -18.75 12.41 16.58
C GLY A 68 -19.42 13.78 16.71
N THR A 69 -19.05 14.53 17.75
CA THR A 69 -19.43 15.95 17.92
C THR A 69 -18.34 16.91 17.41
N ALA A 70 -17.14 16.41 17.15
CA ALA A 70 -16.06 17.16 16.54
C ALA A 70 -16.15 17.11 15.01
N LYS A 71 -15.92 18.25 14.37
CA LYS A 71 -15.86 18.36 12.89
C LYS A 71 -14.70 17.50 12.40
N THR A 72 -14.99 16.56 11.50
CA THR A 72 -13.96 15.74 10.84
C THR A 72 -13.42 16.41 9.58
N ALA A 73 -14.25 17.23 8.92
CA ALA A 73 -13.86 18.05 7.80
C ALA A 73 -14.72 19.31 7.70
N THR A 74 -14.17 20.34 7.04
CA THR A 74 -14.90 21.55 6.65
C THR A 74 -14.56 21.86 5.20
N PHE A 75 -15.57 22.11 4.37
CA PHE A 75 -15.42 22.42 2.95
C PHE A 75 -16.03 23.79 2.69
N ARG A 76 -15.19 24.81 2.57
CA ARG A 76 -15.64 26.15 2.18
C ARG A 76 -16.13 26.12 0.74
N LEU A 77 -17.32 26.66 0.52
CA LEU A 77 -17.89 26.75 -0.83
C LEU A 77 -17.29 27.97 -1.54
N GLN A 78 -17.34 27.95 -2.86
CA GLN A 78 -16.74 29.01 -3.68
C GLN A 78 -17.68 29.37 -4.85
N GLY A 79 -17.53 30.60 -5.37
CA GLY A 79 -18.34 31.11 -6.47
C GLY A 79 -19.66 31.73 -6.01
N THR A 80 -20.62 31.80 -6.92
CA THR A 80 -21.95 32.38 -6.68
C THR A 80 -23.05 31.42 -7.13
N LEU A 81 -24.18 31.42 -6.44
CA LEU A 81 -25.34 30.61 -6.80
C LEU A 81 -26.54 31.51 -7.11
N ALA A 82 -26.90 31.59 -8.39
CA ALA A 82 -28.03 32.41 -8.82
C ALA A 82 -29.37 31.90 -8.26
N SER A 83 -30.38 32.77 -8.25
CA SER A 83 -31.74 32.41 -7.85
C SER A 83 -32.24 31.17 -8.59
N LYS A 84 -32.87 30.24 -7.86
CA LYS A 84 -33.44 28.98 -8.37
C LYS A 84 -32.42 28.06 -9.08
N GLN A 85 -31.12 28.29 -8.90
CA GLN A 85 -30.06 27.44 -9.44
C GLN A 85 -29.52 26.46 -8.40
N LYS A 86 -28.73 25.50 -8.89
CA LYS A 86 -28.15 24.41 -8.11
C LYS A 86 -26.63 24.35 -8.24
N PHE A 87 -25.98 23.93 -7.16
CA PHE A 87 -24.53 23.82 -7.05
C PHE A 87 -24.16 22.44 -6.49
N LEU A 88 -23.47 21.63 -7.29
CA LEU A 88 -23.09 20.28 -6.92
C LEU A 88 -21.66 20.26 -6.37
N VAL A 89 -21.54 19.91 -5.10
CA VAL A 89 -20.27 19.56 -4.47
C VAL A 89 -20.11 18.04 -4.52
N GLY A 90 -19.02 17.54 -5.09
CA GLY A 90 -18.82 16.11 -5.29
C GLY A 90 -17.40 15.66 -5.02
N ARG A 91 -17.20 14.37 -4.78
CA ARG A 91 -15.85 13.79 -4.83
C ARG A 91 -15.35 13.69 -6.27
N SER A 92 -14.03 13.51 -6.44
CA SER A 92 -13.40 13.29 -7.74
C SER A 92 -14.00 12.11 -8.52
N GLU A 93 -14.45 11.08 -7.82
CA GLU A 93 -15.06 9.88 -8.40
C GLU A 93 -16.43 10.19 -9.02
N LEU A 94 -17.18 11.13 -8.43
CA LEU A 94 -18.42 11.66 -8.99
C LEU A 94 -18.15 12.64 -10.13
N GLN A 95 -17.11 13.48 -10.01
CA GLN A 95 -16.69 14.38 -11.09
C GLN A 95 -16.23 13.61 -12.34
N THR A 96 -15.57 12.46 -12.17
CA THR A 96 -15.19 11.60 -13.30
C THR A 96 -16.41 11.16 -14.12
N GLU A 97 -17.54 10.95 -13.45
CA GLU A 97 -18.80 10.54 -14.10
C GLU A 97 -19.53 11.71 -14.75
N LEU A 98 -19.58 12.85 -14.06
CA LEU A 98 -20.46 13.97 -14.40
C LEU A 98 -19.74 15.16 -15.04
N GLY A 99 -18.41 15.13 -15.10
CA GLY A 99 -17.56 16.21 -15.58
C GLY A 99 -17.86 17.52 -14.85
N ASN A 100 -18.07 18.58 -15.63
CA ASN A 100 -18.24 19.94 -15.13
C ASN A 100 -19.60 20.18 -14.44
N LYS A 101 -20.52 19.21 -14.44
CA LYS A 101 -21.72 19.30 -13.58
C LYS A 101 -21.38 19.23 -12.10
N VAL A 102 -20.24 18.64 -11.73
CA VAL A 102 -19.67 18.81 -10.38
C VAL A 102 -18.98 20.17 -10.36
N ASN A 103 -19.65 21.13 -9.74
CA ASN A 103 -19.18 22.51 -9.63
C ASN A 103 -17.91 22.58 -8.79
N GLN A 104 -17.88 21.89 -7.64
CA GLN A 104 -16.74 21.92 -6.73
C GLN A 104 -16.37 20.51 -6.27
N VAL A 105 -15.08 20.19 -6.36
CA VAL A 105 -14.55 18.95 -5.80
C VAL A 105 -14.29 19.12 -4.31
N ALA A 106 -14.85 18.22 -3.50
CA ALA A 106 -14.60 18.14 -2.07
C ALA A 106 -14.43 16.69 -1.63
N ALA A 107 -13.61 16.48 -0.61
CA ALA A 107 -13.31 15.16 -0.06
C ALA A 107 -14.37 14.67 0.94
N LEU A 108 -15.63 14.74 0.53
CA LEU A 108 -16.77 14.21 1.28
C LEU A 108 -16.49 12.76 1.65
N SER A 109 -16.70 12.35 2.90
CA SER A 109 -16.42 10.99 3.35
C SER A 109 -17.54 10.36 4.16
N PHE A 110 -18.71 11.00 4.19
CA PHE A 110 -19.92 10.43 4.78
C PHE A 110 -20.30 9.08 4.13
N ASN A 111 -20.95 8.15 4.82
CA ASN A 111 -21.33 6.83 4.28
C ASN A 111 -22.77 6.40 4.63
N GLY A 112 -23.63 7.36 4.97
CA GLY A 112 -25.03 7.15 5.27
C GLY A 112 -25.37 7.21 6.75
N ASP A 113 -24.44 6.97 7.69
CA ASP A 113 -24.68 7.07 9.14
C ASP A 113 -24.08 8.35 9.78
N ASP A 114 -23.49 9.21 8.95
CA ASP A 114 -22.81 10.45 9.35
C ASP A 114 -23.72 11.68 9.26
N ALA A 115 -23.33 12.77 9.93
CA ALA A 115 -24.00 14.05 9.83
C ALA A 115 -23.23 15.05 8.96
N VAL A 116 -23.94 15.75 8.09
CA VAL A 116 -23.43 16.89 7.30
C VAL A 116 -24.31 18.11 7.53
N VAL A 117 -23.67 19.26 7.69
CA VAL A 117 -24.33 20.52 8.01
C VAL A 117 -23.89 21.59 7.02
N LEU A 118 -24.85 22.30 6.43
CA LEU A 118 -24.61 23.52 5.67
C LEU A 118 -24.60 24.69 6.65
N VAL A 119 -23.55 25.49 6.62
CA VAL A 119 -23.31 26.57 7.58
C VAL A 119 -23.09 27.87 6.84
N TYR A 120 -23.82 28.92 7.22
CA TYR A 120 -23.65 30.29 6.75
C TYR A 120 -22.97 31.13 7.83
N LYS A 121 -21.74 31.62 7.60
CA LYS A 121 -20.98 32.46 8.55
C LYS A 121 -21.01 31.97 10.01
N GLY A 122 -20.89 30.66 10.20
CA GLY A 122 -20.91 30.00 11.52
C GLY A 122 -22.28 29.54 12.01
N THR A 123 -23.37 29.96 11.37
CA THR A 123 -24.76 29.56 11.70
C THR A 123 -25.20 28.35 10.88
N PRO A 124 -25.60 27.22 11.48
CA PRO A 124 -26.20 26.09 10.77
C PRO A 124 -27.53 26.47 10.10
N VAL A 125 -27.66 26.21 8.80
CA VAL A 125 -28.86 26.58 8.01
C VAL A 125 -29.59 25.39 7.40
N ASP A 126 -28.92 24.27 7.19
CA ASP A 126 -29.53 23.01 6.76
C ASP A 126 -28.64 21.81 7.15
N ARG A 127 -29.19 20.59 7.11
CA ARG A 127 -28.44 19.37 7.45
C ARG A 127 -28.99 18.11 6.79
N PHE A 128 -28.14 17.09 6.74
CA PHE A 128 -28.54 15.70 6.58
C PHE A 128 -27.91 14.89 7.72
N GLY A 129 -28.74 14.22 8.53
CA GLY A 129 -28.31 13.56 9.76
C GLY A 129 -28.25 14.49 10.99
N ARG A 130 -27.78 13.94 12.11
CA ARG A 130 -27.73 14.61 13.41
C ARG A 130 -26.35 14.50 14.05
N ILE A 131 -25.81 15.62 14.52
CA ILE A 131 -24.52 15.64 15.23
C ILE A 131 -24.64 14.86 16.55
N GLY A 132 -23.64 14.02 16.84
CA GLY A 132 -23.57 13.25 18.09
C GLY A 132 -24.31 11.91 18.05
N GLU A 133 -24.92 11.54 16.93
CA GLU A 133 -25.66 10.29 16.77
C GLU A 133 -25.12 9.50 15.58
N ARG A 134 -25.01 8.17 15.76
CA ARG A 134 -24.65 7.21 14.71
C ARG A 134 -25.67 6.07 14.69
N PRO A 135 -26.69 6.14 13.82
CA PRO A 135 -27.64 5.05 13.68
C PRO A 135 -26.97 3.83 13.03
N GLU A 136 -27.04 2.66 13.67
CA GLU A 136 -26.41 1.43 13.14
C GLU A 136 -26.95 1.03 11.76
N ALA A 137 -28.24 1.30 11.52
CA ALA A 137 -28.91 1.02 10.26
C ALA A 137 -28.94 2.23 9.30
N GLY A 138 -28.24 3.32 9.60
CA GLY A 138 -28.43 4.61 8.92
C GLY A 138 -29.70 5.35 9.37
N TRP A 139 -29.88 6.56 8.86
CA TRP A 139 -31.07 7.37 9.05
C TRP A 139 -32.28 6.78 8.31
N GLY A 140 -33.48 7.08 8.81
CA GLY A 140 -34.75 6.66 8.20
C GLY A 140 -35.24 5.29 8.67
N THR A 141 -36.55 5.07 8.56
CA THR A 141 -37.23 3.82 8.93
C THR A 141 -37.86 3.14 7.72
N ALA A 142 -38.27 3.90 6.70
CA ALA A 142 -38.82 3.34 5.45
C ALA A 142 -37.70 2.85 4.52
N VAL A 143 -36.68 3.68 4.29
CA VAL A 143 -35.49 3.33 3.51
C VAL A 143 -34.26 3.85 4.24
N SER A 144 -33.32 2.94 4.53
CA SER A 144 -32.05 3.28 5.17
C SER A 144 -31.21 4.21 4.30
N SER A 145 -30.57 5.21 4.93
CA SER A 145 -29.57 6.04 4.26
C SER A 145 -28.25 5.33 3.96
N LEU A 146 -27.97 4.19 4.59
CA LEU A 146 -26.77 3.40 4.29
C LEU A 146 -26.85 2.87 2.87
N GLY A 147 -25.92 3.34 2.05
CA GLY A 147 -25.84 2.90 0.67
C GLY A 147 -26.98 3.36 -0.22
N ASN A 148 -27.64 4.46 0.10
CA ASN A 148 -28.70 5.05 -0.73
C ASN A 148 -28.46 6.56 -0.95
N SER A 149 -28.96 7.07 -2.07
CA SER A 149 -28.97 8.49 -2.39
C SER A 149 -30.39 9.03 -2.24
N PHE A 150 -30.54 10.30 -1.88
CA PHE A 150 -31.81 10.91 -1.53
C PHE A 150 -32.01 12.26 -2.22
N LYS A 151 -33.27 12.54 -2.52
CA LYS A 151 -33.76 13.83 -3.00
C LYS A 151 -34.60 14.48 -1.90
N ARG A 152 -34.39 15.78 -1.68
CA ARG A 152 -35.21 16.55 -0.75
C ARG A 152 -36.65 16.69 -1.27
N ILE A 153 -37.63 16.56 -0.39
CA ILE A 153 -39.05 16.74 -0.71
C ILE A 153 -39.38 18.24 -0.76
N GLU A 154 -38.89 19.00 0.22
CA GLU A 154 -39.10 20.44 0.32
C GLU A 154 -38.35 21.20 -0.80
N THR A 155 -38.96 22.28 -1.26
CA THR A 155 -38.42 23.15 -2.32
C THR A 155 -38.11 24.56 -1.84
N GLU A 156 -38.25 24.78 -0.53
CA GLU A 156 -37.96 26.02 0.18
C GLU A 156 -37.30 25.67 1.51
N ASN A 157 -36.53 26.61 2.06
CA ASN A 157 -35.95 26.47 3.39
C ASN A 157 -36.32 27.70 4.23
N PRO A 158 -37.39 27.66 5.03
CA PRO A 158 -37.80 28.84 5.80
C PRO A 158 -36.89 29.11 7.00
N ALA A 159 -35.96 28.23 7.34
CA ALA A 159 -35.12 28.36 8.53
C ALA A 159 -33.95 29.33 8.30
N LEU A 160 -33.82 30.33 9.17
CA LEU A 160 -32.62 31.18 9.23
C LEU A 160 -31.49 30.53 10.04
N SER A 161 -31.86 29.63 10.96
CA SER A 161 -30.95 28.81 11.75
C SER A 161 -31.66 27.51 12.11
N ILE A 162 -30.89 26.43 12.22
CA ILE A 162 -31.35 25.14 12.74
C ILE A 162 -30.50 24.69 13.93
N ASP A 163 -31.05 23.83 14.78
CA ASP A 163 -30.26 23.07 15.77
C ASP A 163 -29.76 21.78 15.10
N PRO A 164 -28.45 21.62 14.82
CA PRO A 164 -27.92 20.43 14.18
C PRO A 164 -27.91 19.19 15.08
N THR A 165 -28.24 19.34 16.36
CA THR A 165 -28.37 18.26 17.36
C THR A 165 -29.82 17.87 17.65
N ALA A 166 -30.81 18.53 17.05
CA ALA A 166 -32.22 18.15 17.17
C ALA A 166 -32.49 16.82 16.44
N VAL A 167 -33.62 16.15 16.74
CA VAL A 167 -34.03 14.90 16.07
C VAL A 167 -34.04 15.10 14.54
N PHE A 168 -33.47 14.14 13.81
CA PHE A 168 -33.45 14.13 12.34
C PHE A 168 -34.41 13.06 11.82
N ASP A 169 -35.44 13.49 11.10
CA ASP A 169 -36.42 12.60 10.46
C ASP A 169 -36.16 12.58 8.95
N LEU A 170 -35.54 11.49 8.47
CA LEU A 170 -35.24 11.32 7.06
C LEU A 170 -36.51 11.14 6.24
N ASP A 171 -37.45 10.31 6.72
CA ASP A 171 -38.61 9.87 5.95
C ASP A 171 -39.60 11.02 5.72
N HIS A 172 -39.57 12.04 6.57
CA HIS A 172 -40.39 13.25 6.41
C HIS A 172 -39.87 14.22 5.34
N SER A 173 -38.55 14.36 5.20
CA SER A 173 -37.93 15.43 4.40
C SER A 173 -37.23 14.92 3.13
N TRP A 174 -37.06 13.60 2.99
CA TRP A 174 -36.26 13.02 1.91
C TRP A 174 -36.93 11.81 1.29
N THR A 175 -36.78 11.67 -0.03
CA THR A 175 -37.18 10.49 -0.79
C THR A 175 -35.94 9.80 -1.34
N ALA A 176 -35.81 8.50 -1.08
CA ALA A 176 -34.73 7.70 -1.65
C ALA A 176 -34.83 7.64 -3.17
N TRP A 177 -33.68 7.68 -3.85
CA TRP A 177 -33.61 7.39 -5.28
C TRP A 177 -33.88 5.90 -5.51
N ALA A 178 -34.54 5.57 -6.63
CA ALA A 178 -34.77 4.17 -7.00
C ALA A 178 -33.45 3.41 -7.21
N ASN A 179 -32.41 4.10 -7.69
CA ASN A 179 -31.06 3.58 -7.79
C ASN A 179 -30.07 4.63 -7.27
N ARG A 180 -29.27 4.28 -6.27
CA ARG A 180 -28.26 5.17 -5.64
C ARG A 180 -27.25 5.77 -6.62
N ASN A 181 -27.04 5.13 -7.77
CA ASN A 181 -26.10 5.56 -8.82
C ASN A 181 -26.79 6.24 -10.02
N ASP A 182 -28.11 6.49 -9.97
CA ASP A 182 -28.78 7.22 -11.04
C ASP A 182 -28.49 8.72 -10.96
N PHE A 183 -27.29 9.10 -11.41
CA PHE A 183 -26.82 10.49 -11.36
C PHE A 183 -27.54 11.42 -12.34
N THR A 184 -28.50 10.93 -13.14
CA THR A 184 -29.36 11.78 -13.96
C THR A 184 -30.27 12.68 -13.12
N ASN A 185 -30.47 12.33 -11.85
CA ASN A 185 -31.17 13.14 -10.85
C ASN A 185 -30.42 14.43 -10.44
N LEU A 186 -29.16 14.57 -10.86
CA LEU A 186 -28.31 15.72 -10.54
C LEU A 186 -28.30 16.74 -11.67
N SER A 187 -28.42 18.00 -11.28
CA SER A 187 -28.65 19.14 -12.17
C SER A 187 -27.73 20.32 -11.85
N GLY A 188 -26.53 20.04 -11.32
CA GLY A 188 -25.50 21.05 -11.10
C GLY A 188 -25.24 21.87 -12.36
N THR A 189 -25.03 23.18 -12.19
CA THR A 189 -24.69 24.07 -13.30
C THR A 189 -23.30 23.75 -13.85
N THR A 190 -22.97 24.18 -15.07
CA THR A 190 -21.62 23.98 -15.65
C THR A 190 -20.61 25.04 -15.19
N THR A 191 -21.06 26.02 -14.41
CA THR A 191 -20.23 27.13 -13.90
C THR A 191 -19.42 26.65 -12.70
N GLN A 192 -18.14 26.34 -12.92
CA GLN A 192 -17.23 26.00 -11.82
C GLN A 192 -16.76 27.28 -11.10
N PRO A 193 -16.51 27.22 -9.78
CA PRO A 193 -15.83 28.30 -9.08
C PRO A 193 -14.46 28.56 -9.70
N PRO A 194 -14.00 29.83 -9.69
CA PRO A 194 -12.64 30.13 -10.10
C PRO A 194 -11.64 29.33 -9.24
N ILE A 195 -10.76 28.59 -9.89
CA ILE A 195 -9.69 27.86 -9.22
C ILE A 195 -8.67 28.88 -8.71
N GLU A 196 -8.28 28.77 -7.44
CA GLU A 196 -7.20 29.58 -6.88
C GLU A 196 -5.87 29.23 -7.56
N THR A 197 -5.42 30.12 -8.45
CA THR A 197 -4.17 29.95 -9.20
C THR A 197 -2.97 30.09 -8.27
N VAL A 198 -2.05 29.12 -8.32
CA VAL A 198 -0.80 29.18 -7.56
C VAL A 198 0.33 29.59 -8.50
N SER A 199 1.21 30.44 -7.99
CA SER A 199 2.40 30.94 -8.69
C SER A 199 3.64 30.81 -7.81
N CYS A 200 4.84 30.98 -8.37
CA CYS A 200 6.06 30.95 -7.57
C CYS A 200 6.17 32.06 -6.51
N SER A 201 5.35 33.10 -6.57
CA SER A 201 5.20 34.12 -5.52
C SER A 201 4.14 33.80 -4.47
N SER A 202 3.35 32.74 -4.66
CA SER A 202 2.34 32.30 -3.69
C SER A 202 3.01 31.77 -2.41
N SER A 203 2.37 32.03 -1.27
CA SER A 203 2.75 31.44 0.00
C SER A 203 2.49 29.93 0.02
N ASP A 204 3.41 29.18 0.60
CA ASP A 204 3.28 27.74 0.80
C ASP A 204 3.21 27.37 2.30
N THR A 205 2.65 26.20 2.57
CA THR A 205 2.69 25.53 3.86
C THR A 205 3.95 24.67 3.92
N PRO A 206 4.82 24.84 4.93
CA PRO A 206 5.99 23.98 5.07
C PRO A 206 5.58 22.51 5.13
N ILE A 207 6.24 21.64 4.34
CA ILE A 207 5.92 20.21 4.29
C ILE A 207 5.95 19.56 5.68
N ALA A 208 6.86 20.03 6.53
CA ALA A 208 7.00 19.57 7.90
C ALA A 208 5.78 19.84 8.80
N ASP A 209 4.88 20.77 8.46
CA ASP A 209 3.65 21.07 9.22
C ASP A 209 2.49 20.14 8.85
N LEU A 210 2.63 19.41 7.74
CA LEU A 210 1.53 18.61 7.20
C LEU A 210 1.18 17.41 8.09
N ALA A 211 2.13 16.89 8.87
CA ALA A 211 1.90 15.78 9.79
C ALA A 211 0.84 16.09 10.87
N THR A 212 0.70 17.36 11.27
CA THR A 212 -0.28 17.84 12.25
C THR A 212 -1.42 18.64 11.61
N SER A 213 -1.41 18.76 10.28
CA SER A 213 -2.40 19.53 9.53
C SER A 213 -3.71 18.74 9.36
N ALA A 214 -4.82 19.46 9.21
CA ALA A 214 -6.14 18.86 9.04
C ALA A 214 -6.19 18.03 7.73
N GLN A 215 -6.59 16.76 7.85
CA GLN A 215 -6.77 15.88 6.70
C GLN A 215 -7.91 16.38 5.81
N ASN A 216 -7.88 15.99 4.53
CA ASN A 216 -8.88 16.33 3.52
C ASN A 216 -9.03 17.83 3.23
N GLN A 217 -8.06 18.65 3.65
CA GLN A 217 -7.94 20.06 3.30
C GLN A 217 -6.94 20.25 2.17
N THR A 218 -7.08 21.35 1.44
CA THR A 218 -6.16 21.70 0.35
C THR A 218 -5.02 22.55 0.89
N TYR A 219 -3.78 22.19 0.54
CA TYR A 219 -2.57 22.90 0.91
C TYR A 219 -1.73 23.21 -0.32
N THR A 220 -1.07 24.36 -0.29
CA THR A 220 -0.03 24.73 -1.25
C THR A 220 1.31 24.31 -0.65
N VAL A 221 2.12 23.54 -1.37
CA VAL A 221 3.41 23.04 -0.88
C VAL A 221 4.51 23.37 -1.90
N ARG A 222 5.71 23.61 -1.39
CA ARG A 222 6.90 23.89 -2.19
C ARG A 222 8.06 22.99 -1.76
N GLY A 223 8.82 22.51 -2.73
CA GLY A 223 10.08 21.79 -2.48
C GLY A 223 10.69 21.20 -3.74
N VAL A 224 11.80 20.49 -3.59
CA VAL A 224 12.55 19.86 -4.67
C VAL A 224 11.99 18.48 -4.97
N ILE A 225 11.74 18.16 -6.24
CA ILE A 225 11.37 16.81 -6.65
C ILE A 225 12.59 15.89 -6.49
N THR A 226 12.55 14.97 -5.52
CA THR A 226 13.68 14.06 -5.22
C THR A 226 13.59 12.71 -5.94
N ALA A 227 12.39 12.30 -6.34
CA ALA A 227 12.16 11.08 -7.12
C ALA A 227 10.84 11.17 -7.89
N ASP A 228 10.81 10.63 -9.11
CA ASP A 228 9.62 10.60 -9.96
C ASP A 228 9.28 9.16 -10.37
N TYR A 229 8.05 8.75 -10.04
CA TYR A 229 7.50 7.41 -10.29
C TYR A 229 6.25 7.48 -11.18
N ARG A 230 6.09 8.54 -11.99
CA ARG A 230 4.98 8.72 -12.95
C ARG A 230 5.14 7.91 -14.25
N TYR A 231 6.23 7.15 -14.39
CA TYR A 231 6.43 6.26 -15.53
C TYR A 231 5.48 5.05 -15.51
N ALA A 232 5.39 4.36 -16.64
CA ALA A 232 4.51 3.19 -16.78
C ALA A 232 4.80 2.12 -15.71
N ASN A 233 3.76 1.74 -14.95
CA ASN A 233 3.83 0.82 -13.80
C ASN A 233 4.65 1.32 -12.60
N GLY A 234 4.96 2.62 -12.52
CA GLY A 234 5.44 3.24 -11.30
C GLY A 234 4.31 3.46 -10.29
N PHE A 235 4.52 4.38 -9.35
CA PHE A 235 3.59 4.70 -8.25
C PHE A 235 2.58 5.80 -8.60
N SER A 236 2.56 6.27 -9.84
CA SER A 236 1.66 7.34 -10.29
C SER A 236 1.84 8.60 -9.45
N GLY A 237 3.08 9.07 -9.31
CA GLY A 237 3.39 10.21 -8.46
C GLY A 237 4.89 10.43 -8.29
N PHE A 238 5.25 11.39 -7.46
CA PHE A 238 6.64 11.80 -7.21
C PHE A 238 6.80 12.29 -5.77
N TYR A 239 8.03 12.36 -5.29
CA TYR A 239 8.34 12.89 -3.95
C TYR A 239 8.87 14.31 -4.05
N VAL A 240 8.38 15.17 -3.16
CA VAL A 240 8.85 16.54 -2.98
C VAL A 240 9.46 16.67 -1.60
N GLN A 241 10.65 17.25 -1.48
CA GLN A 241 11.35 17.47 -0.22
C GLN A 241 11.77 18.94 -0.07
N THR A 242 11.60 19.49 1.13
CA THR A 242 12.09 20.82 1.48
C THR A 242 13.61 20.90 1.33
N PRO A 243 14.19 21.93 0.71
CA PRO A 243 15.63 22.17 0.71
C PRO A 243 16.24 22.13 2.12
N ASP A 244 17.46 21.62 2.24
CA ASP A 244 18.13 21.38 3.53
C ASP A 244 18.23 22.65 4.38
N THR A 245 18.43 23.82 3.74
CA THR A 245 18.53 25.13 4.42
C THR A 245 17.22 25.57 5.08
N LYS A 246 16.09 24.97 4.72
CA LYS A 246 14.75 25.26 5.25
C LYS A 246 14.14 24.06 5.99
N ALA A 247 14.82 22.93 6.03
CA ALA A 247 14.32 21.71 6.65
C ALA A 247 14.25 21.87 8.17
N ARG A 248 13.19 21.33 8.78
CA ARG A 248 13.02 21.30 10.24
C ARG A 248 13.51 19.98 10.81
N ALA A 249 14.26 20.05 11.91
CA ALA A 249 14.73 18.85 12.60
C ALA A 249 13.56 18.04 13.21
N ASN A 250 13.80 16.74 13.41
CA ASN A 250 12.89 15.82 14.13
C ASN A 250 11.52 15.56 13.49
N VAL A 251 11.29 16.00 12.25
CA VAL A 251 10.05 15.78 11.49
C VAL A 251 10.38 15.46 10.03
N SER A 252 9.47 14.78 9.31
CA SER A 252 9.66 14.59 7.87
C SER A 252 9.54 15.93 7.16
N ASN A 253 10.42 16.14 6.20
CA ASN A 253 10.40 17.32 5.32
C ASN A 253 10.06 16.93 3.88
N ALA A 254 9.49 15.74 3.67
CA ALA A 254 9.10 15.26 2.36
C ALA A 254 7.67 14.74 2.35
N ILE A 255 7.05 14.79 1.18
CA ILE A 255 5.71 14.29 0.96
C ILE A 255 5.59 13.66 -0.43
N PHE A 256 4.79 12.61 -0.52
CA PHE A 256 4.43 12.01 -1.80
C PHE A 256 3.31 12.83 -2.46
N VAL A 257 3.42 13.07 -3.76
CA VAL A 257 2.40 13.73 -4.57
C VAL A 257 1.85 12.71 -5.54
N TYR A 258 0.60 12.30 -5.31
CA TYR A 258 -0.09 11.31 -6.13
C TYR A 258 -0.75 11.97 -7.35
N ILE A 259 -0.37 11.53 -8.53
CA ILE A 259 -0.99 11.86 -9.82
C ILE A 259 -1.47 10.58 -10.49
N PRO A 260 -2.76 10.22 -10.41
CA PRO A 260 -3.27 9.04 -11.09
C PRO A 260 -3.07 9.13 -12.60
N ASN A 261 -2.93 7.99 -13.28
CA ASN A 261 -2.75 7.95 -14.74
C ASN A 261 -3.87 8.64 -15.55
N SER A 262 -5.07 8.76 -14.97
CA SER A 262 -6.19 9.49 -15.56
C SER A 262 -6.08 11.01 -15.45
N SER A 263 -5.13 11.52 -14.67
CA SER A 263 -4.95 12.96 -14.46
C SER A 263 -4.40 13.65 -15.71
N THR A 264 -4.92 14.83 -15.99
CA THR A 264 -4.41 15.72 -17.03
C THR A 264 -3.25 16.59 -16.53
N VAL A 265 -3.00 16.66 -15.22
CA VAL A 265 -1.96 17.50 -14.59
C VAL A 265 -0.57 17.14 -15.14
N LYS A 266 0.17 18.14 -15.57
CA LYS A 266 1.55 18.06 -16.09
C LYS A 266 2.51 18.90 -15.27
N GLY A 267 3.80 18.84 -15.62
CA GLY A 267 4.86 19.68 -15.05
C GLY A 267 5.73 19.01 -13.98
N GLY A 268 6.83 19.69 -13.65
CA GLY A 268 7.85 19.26 -12.69
C GLY A 268 8.76 18.15 -13.22
N GLN A 269 10.07 18.29 -12.98
CA GLN A 269 11.08 17.26 -13.26
C GLN A 269 11.91 16.96 -12.01
N ILE A 270 12.52 15.79 -11.95
CA ILE A 270 13.46 15.44 -10.86
C ILE A 270 14.54 16.53 -10.79
N GLY A 271 14.77 17.04 -9.57
CA GLY A 271 15.75 18.08 -9.29
C GLY A 271 15.19 19.50 -9.37
N ASP A 272 13.98 19.73 -9.86
CA ASP A 272 13.36 21.06 -9.84
C ASP A 272 12.74 21.37 -8.47
N GLU A 273 12.85 22.63 -8.03
CA GLU A 273 11.98 23.16 -6.98
C GLU A 273 10.64 23.55 -7.60
N VAL A 274 9.58 22.90 -7.13
CA VAL A 274 8.21 23.09 -7.62
C VAL A 274 7.30 23.66 -6.55
N ILE A 275 6.23 24.31 -6.98
CA ILE A 275 5.08 24.65 -6.15
C ILE A 275 3.83 24.01 -6.74
N LEU A 276 3.00 23.44 -5.87
CA LEU A 276 1.76 22.78 -6.25
C LEU A 276 0.72 22.91 -5.16
N ARG A 277 -0.54 22.70 -5.53
CA ARG A 277 -1.66 22.74 -4.61
C ARG A 277 -2.56 21.53 -4.80
N GLY A 278 -2.86 20.86 -3.70
CA GLY A 278 -3.70 19.68 -3.68
C GLY A 278 -4.17 19.34 -2.28
N ARG A 279 -4.96 18.28 -2.19
CA ARG A 279 -5.55 17.82 -0.93
C ARG A 279 -4.56 16.97 -0.14
N LEU A 280 -4.42 17.27 1.14
CA LEU A 280 -3.70 16.43 2.09
C LEU A 280 -4.54 15.20 2.48
N THR A 281 -3.98 14.02 2.32
CA THR A 281 -4.60 12.76 2.72
C THR A 281 -3.56 11.75 3.18
N SER A 282 -4.01 10.59 3.63
CA SER A 282 -3.16 9.47 4.00
C SER A 282 -3.58 8.22 3.23
N TYR A 283 -2.61 7.52 2.64
CA TYR A 283 -2.83 6.27 1.93
C TYR A 283 -1.76 5.25 2.36
N GLN A 284 -2.19 4.04 2.73
CA GLN A 284 -1.30 2.97 3.23
C GLN A 284 -0.30 3.43 4.34
N ASN A 285 -0.77 4.19 5.33
CA ASN A 285 0.07 4.76 6.41
C ASN A 285 1.15 5.75 5.94
N GLN A 286 0.94 6.39 4.80
CA GLN A 286 1.79 7.43 4.29
C GLN A 286 1.00 8.70 3.99
N LEU A 287 1.54 9.84 4.41
CA LEU A 287 0.99 11.15 4.10
C LEU A 287 1.27 11.51 2.63
N GLN A 288 0.27 12.03 1.94
CA GLN A 288 0.39 12.43 0.54
C GLN A 288 -0.46 13.65 0.19
N ILE A 289 -0.07 14.36 -0.87
CA ILE A 289 -0.92 15.33 -1.58
C ILE A 289 -1.53 14.65 -2.80
N ASP A 290 -2.84 14.78 -3.00
CA ASP A 290 -3.55 14.32 -4.20
C ASP A 290 -4.50 15.39 -4.76
N GLN A 291 -5.28 15.04 -5.79
CA GLN A 291 -6.32 15.91 -6.37
C GLN A 291 -5.83 17.32 -6.76
N LEU A 292 -4.68 17.40 -7.43
CA LEU A 292 -4.18 18.65 -8.01
C LEU A 292 -5.19 19.15 -9.06
N GLN A 293 -5.52 20.45 -9.00
CA GLN A 293 -6.48 21.10 -9.91
C GLN A 293 -5.81 21.93 -11.00
N GLN A 294 -4.48 22.07 -10.95
CA GLN A 294 -3.67 22.82 -11.90
C GLN A 294 -2.31 22.12 -12.11
N ASP A 295 -1.63 22.48 -13.20
CA ASP A 295 -0.30 21.99 -13.50
C ASP A 295 0.73 22.36 -12.43
N ILE A 296 1.75 21.53 -12.29
CA ILE A 296 2.85 21.74 -11.34
C ILE A 296 3.77 22.82 -11.88
N GLN A 297 3.92 23.89 -11.12
CA GLN A 297 4.77 24.99 -11.51
C GLN A 297 6.21 24.79 -11.01
N THR A 298 7.16 24.90 -11.93
CA THR A 298 8.59 24.93 -11.60
C THR A 298 9.01 26.36 -11.26
N CYS A 299 9.61 26.53 -10.08
CA CYS A 299 10.08 27.83 -9.60
C CYS A 299 11.57 28.01 -9.79
N ASN A 300 12.35 26.96 -9.56
CA ASN A 300 13.79 26.96 -9.80
C ASN A 300 14.20 25.60 -10.36
N SER A 301 14.98 25.59 -11.44
CA SER A 301 15.52 24.36 -12.02
C SER A 301 16.87 23.99 -11.40
N ASN A 302 17.27 22.72 -11.52
CA ASN A 302 18.59 22.22 -11.08
C ASN A 302 18.88 22.39 -9.57
N MET A 303 17.86 22.24 -8.74
CA MET A 303 17.91 22.34 -7.28
C MET A 303 18.24 21.02 -6.57
N ALA A 304 18.58 19.95 -7.31
CA ALA A 304 18.88 18.64 -6.74
C ALA A 304 19.98 18.66 -5.64
N ASN A 305 20.98 19.53 -5.77
CA ASN A 305 22.08 19.66 -4.80
C ASN A 305 21.66 20.35 -3.49
N GLN A 306 20.47 20.95 -3.44
CA GLN A 306 19.90 21.57 -2.23
C GLN A 306 19.26 20.55 -1.29
N VAL A 307 19.24 19.27 -1.69
CA VAL A 307 18.74 18.15 -0.87
C VAL A 307 19.79 17.04 -0.86
N GLN A 308 20.45 16.87 0.28
CA GLN A 308 21.42 15.81 0.48
C GLN A 308 20.76 14.54 1.06
N PRO A 309 21.18 13.32 0.64
CA PRO A 309 20.69 12.10 1.24
C PRO A 309 21.01 12.01 2.74
N ILE A 310 19.98 11.79 3.55
CA ILE A 310 20.13 11.62 5.01
C ILE A 310 20.70 10.24 5.32
N SER A 311 21.75 10.20 6.14
CA SER A 311 22.34 8.93 6.58
C SER A 311 21.42 8.24 7.60
N LEU A 312 21.03 7.01 7.32
CA LEU A 312 20.28 6.14 8.23
C LEU A 312 21.06 4.85 8.48
N GLU A 313 20.99 4.37 9.72
CA GLU A 313 21.67 3.16 10.15
C GLU A 313 20.69 2.17 10.77
N LEU A 314 20.93 0.90 10.54
CA LEU A 314 20.31 -0.19 11.28
C LEU A 314 21.16 -0.52 12.52
N PRO A 315 20.56 -1.01 13.61
CA PRO A 315 19.11 -1.14 13.80
C PRO A 315 18.43 0.19 14.10
N PHE A 316 17.15 0.31 13.75
CA PHE A 316 16.30 1.39 14.24
C PHE A 316 16.03 1.23 15.74
N SER A 317 15.76 2.33 16.46
CA SER A 317 15.34 2.26 17.87
C SER A 317 13.83 1.99 18.01
N SER A 318 13.04 2.38 17.01
CA SER A 318 11.62 2.08 16.87
C SER A 318 11.24 2.16 15.38
N LEU A 319 10.13 1.52 14.99
CA LEU A 319 9.54 1.67 13.66
C LEU A 319 8.43 2.74 13.60
N THR A 320 8.09 3.36 14.73
CA THR A 320 6.99 4.31 14.89
C THR A 320 7.48 5.72 15.23
N ALA A 321 6.61 6.72 15.08
CA ALA A 321 6.88 8.14 15.35
C ALA A 321 7.21 8.39 16.83
N GLY A 322 8.00 9.45 17.08
CA GLY A 322 8.37 9.92 18.42
C GLY A 322 9.74 9.46 18.91
N SER A 323 10.37 8.49 18.25
CA SER A 323 11.76 8.11 18.52
C SER A 323 12.74 8.92 17.66
N THR A 324 13.91 9.24 18.21
CA THR A 324 14.96 10.00 17.50
C THR A 324 15.53 9.24 16.29
N HIS A 325 15.51 7.91 16.33
CA HIS A 325 16.06 7.01 15.30
C HIS A 325 15.00 6.02 14.77
N SER A 326 13.94 6.57 14.18
CA SER A 326 12.83 5.83 13.57
C SER A 326 12.69 6.17 12.08
N PRO A 327 12.38 5.19 11.22
CA PRO A 327 12.15 5.42 9.79
C PRO A 327 10.94 6.33 9.53
N GLN A 328 9.94 6.36 10.43
CA GLN A 328 8.75 7.21 10.27
C GLN A 328 9.09 8.70 10.23
N ARG A 329 10.15 9.12 10.93
CA ARG A 329 10.63 10.50 10.92
C ARG A 329 11.15 10.94 9.54
N TYR A 330 11.63 10.00 8.75
CA TYR A 330 12.24 10.26 7.45
C TYR A 330 11.36 9.78 6.29
N GLN A 331 10.08 9.50 6.54
CA GLN A 331 9.14 9.03 5.51
C GLN A 331 9.05 10.05 4.36
N GLY A 332 9.27 9.55 3.15
CA GLY A 332 9.32 10.29 1.88
C GLY A 332 10.65 10.96 1.58
N MET A 333 11.61 10.95 2.52
CA MET A 333 12.87 11.66 2.35
C MET A 333 13.88 10.83 1.56
N LEU A 334 14.79 11.53 0.89
CA LEU A 334 15.98 10.94 0.28
C LEU A 334 16.96 10.51 1.38
N VAL A 335 17.30 9.23 1.40
CA VAL A 335 18.15 8.61 2.44
C VAL A 335 19.26 7.78 1.81
N LYS A 336 20.33 7.56 2.57
CA LYS A 336 21.39 6.60 2.29
C LYS A 336 21.66 5.73 3.51
N LEU A 337 21.98 4.47 3.28
CA LEU A 337 22.48 3.55 4.30
C LEU A 337 23.99 3.35 4.09
N PRO A 338 24.85 4.04 4.86
CA PRO A 338 26.30 3.96 4.68
C PRO A 338 26.88 2.61 5.12
N GLN A 339 26.14 1.84 5.93
CA GLN A 339 26.52 0.51 6.35
C GLN A 339 26.54 -0.45 5.14
N THR A 340 27.49 -1.38 5.14
CA THR A 340 27.43 -2.53 4.24
C THR A 340 26.34 -3.48 4.74
N LEU A 341 25.32 -3.72 3.93
CA LEU A 341 24.16 -4.52 4.31
C LEU A 341 24.19 -5.88 3.63
N THR A 342 23.77 -6.92 4.32
CA THR A 342 23.62 -8.28 3.80
C THR A 342 22.23 -8.46 3.22
N VAL A 343 22.13 -9.08 2.04
CA VAL A 343 20.88 -9.62 1.51
C VAL A 343 20.43 -10.79 2.39
N SER A 344 19.49 -10.55 3.30
CA SER A 344 19.00 -11.58 4.23
C SER A 344 17.87 -12.41 3.65
N GLU A 345 17.02 -11.82 2.80
CA GLU A 345 15.92 -12.51 2.11
C GLU A 345 15.82 -12.01 0.67
N ASN A 346 15.58 -12.92 -0.28
CA ASN A 346 15.39 -12.60 -1.70
C ASN A 346 14.19 -13.33 -2.31
N TYR A 347 13.29 -13.90 -1.49
CA TYR A 347 12.14 -14.67 -1.94
C TYR A 347 11.20 -13.85 -2.83
N ASN A 348 10.95 -12.59 -2.44
CA ASN A 348 10.11 -11.67 -3.20
C ASN A 348 10.84 -11.05 -4.41
N TYR A 349 12.15 -11.28 -4.59
CA TYR A 349 12.93 -10.50 -5.53
C TYR A 349 12.52 -10.75 -6.99
N GLY A 350 12.31 -12.02 -7.37
CA GLY A 350 11.86 -12.38 -8.71
C GLY A 350 10.42 -12.00 -9.03
N ARG A 351 9.59 -11.79 -8.00
CA ARG A 351 8.15 -11.51 -8.16
C ARG A 351 7.81 -10.03 -8.01
N TYR A 352 8.42 -9.36 -7.05
CA TYR A 352 8.09 -7.98 -6.65
C TYR A 352 9.29 -7.04 -6.75
N GLY A 353 10.50 -7.51 -7.03
CA GLY A 353 11.70 -6.67 -7.03
C GLY A 353 12.24 -6.35 -5.63
N GLU A 354 11.67 -6.96 -4.58
CA GLU A 354 12.00 -6.68 -3.18
C GLU A 354 13.14 -7.56 -2.64
N LEU A 355 14.08 -6.92 -1.94
CA LEU A 355 15.16 -7.53 -1.16
C LEU A 355 15.05 -7.12 0.30
N SER A 356 15.19 -8.05 1.22
CA SER A 356 15.42 -7.69 2.63
C SER A 356 16.90 -7.50 2.88
N LEU A 357 17.27 -6.33 3.42
CA LEU A 357 18.63 -5.97 3.80
C LEU A 357 18.76 -5.85 5.32
N SER A 358 19.88 -6.31 5.88
CA SER A 358 20.17 -6.28 7.32
C SER A 358 21.67 -6.24 7.59
N LEU A 359 22.09 -6.05 8.85
CA LEU A 359 23.52 -6.04 9.23
C LEU A 359 24.22 -7.41 9.12
N GLY A 360 23.47 -8.46 8.77
CA GLY A 360 23.95 -9.83 8.70
C GLY A 360 22.79 -10.80 8.55
N ARG A 361 23.06 -12.10 8.72
CA ARG A 361 22.02 -13.12 8.73
C ARG A 361 21.07 -12.91 9.91
N LEU A 362 19.76 -12.87 9.63
CA LEU A 362 18.73 -12.88 10.65
C LEU A 362 18.30 -14.34 10.88
N TYR A 363 18.47 -14.84 12.10
CA TYR A 363 17.97 -16.17 12.48
C TYR A 363 16.48 -16.09 12.78
N ILE A 364 15.71 -17.08 12.32
CA ILE A 364 14.36 -17.31 12.85
C ILE A 364 14.54 -17.60 14.35
N PRO A 365 13.84 -16.90 15.26
CA PRO A 365 14.12 -16.99 16.69
C PRO A 365 14.07 -18.41 17.27
N THR A 366 13.17 -19.24 16.75
CA THR A 366 12.99 -20.63 17.19
C THR A 366 14.11 -21.57 16.76
N ASN A 367 15.05 -21.12 15.91
CA ASN A 367 16.28 -21.87 15.65
C ASN A 367 17.26 -21.81 16.82
N LEU A 368 17.15 -20.81 17.69
CA LEU A 368 18.10 -20.55 18.77
C LEU A 368 17.46 -20.66 20.16
N TYR A 369 16.16 -20.37 20.27
CA TYR A 369 15.45 -20.31 21.55
C TYR A 369 14.11 -21.03 21.49
N PRO A 370 13.59 -21.59 22.59
CA PRO A 370 12.25 -22.17 22.63
C PRO A 370 11.17 -21.20 22.16
N ALA A 371 10.13 -21.71 21.51
CA ALA A 371 9.01 -20.89 21.07
C ALA A 371 8.39 -20.12 22.25
N LEU A 372 8.01 -18.86 22.01
CA LEU A 372 7.39 -17.93 22.97
C LEU A 372 8.25 -17.52 24.18
N SER A 373 9.49 -18.02 24.28
CA SER A 373 10.45 -17.59 25.30
C SER A 373 10.74 -16.08 25.20
N PRO A 374 11.13 -15.42 26.32
CA PRO A 374 11.56 -14.02 26.31
C PRO A 374 12.68 -13.76 25.30
N GLU A 375 13.63 -14.68 25.15
CA GLU A 375 14.75 -14.58 24.23
C GLU A 375 14.29 -14.66 22.77
N ALA A 376 13.34 -15.55 22.45
CA ALA A 376 12.75 -15.63 21.12
C ALA A 376 12.01 -14.34 20.75
N LYS A 377 11.25 -13.75 21.70
CA LYS A 377 10.54 -12.47 21.50
C LYS A 377 11.52 -11.31 21.33
N ALA A 378 12.56 -11.25 22.14
CA ALA A 378 13.61 -10.22 22.06
C ALA A 378 14.36 -10.30 20.72
N LEU A 379 14.71 -11.51 20.26
CA LEU A 379 15.35 -11.69 18.95
C LEU A 379 14.40 -11.33 17.80
N ALA A 380 13.11 -11.65 17.90
CA ALA A 380 12.12 -11.23 16.90
C ALA A 380 12.05 -9.71 16.78
N GLN A 381 12.00 -8.99 17.90
CA GLN A 381 12.00 -7.53 17.92
C GLN A 381 13.30 -6.95 17.36
N LYS A 382 14.45 -7.51 17.75
CA LYS A 382 15.76 -7.11 17.20
C LYS A 382 15.82 -7.31 15.69
N ASN A 383 15.33 -8.44 15.17
CA ASN A 383 15.28 -8.71 13.73
C ASN A 383 14.42 -7.69 12.98
N LEU A 384 13.24 -7.33 13.53
CA LEU A 384 12.37 -6.31 12.95
C LEU A 384 13.04 -4.94 12.86
N LEU A 385 13.78 -4.54 13.90
CA LEU A 385 14.50 -3.27 13.93
C LEU A 385 15.78 -3.27 13.08
N SER A 386 16.31 -4.44 12.74
CA SER A 386 17.58 -4.62 12.00
C SER A 386 17.37 -4.94 10.51
N LYS A 387 16.17 -4.69 9.97
CA LYS A 387 15.78 -5.05 8.60
C LYS A 387 15.15 -3.86 7.89
N ILE A 388 15.51 -3.67 6.62
CA ILE A 388 14.86 -2.73 5.70
C ILE A 388 14.64 -3.42 4.35
N ILE A 389 13.53 -3.13 3.68
CA ILE A 389 13.29 -3.62 2.32
C ILE A 389 13.98 -2.67 1.33
N PHE A 390 14.61 -3.22 0.30
CA PHE A 390 15.10 -2.48 -0.86
C PHE A 390 14.36 -2.99 -2.09
N ASP A 391 13.63 -2.09 -2.73
CA ASP A 391 12.62 -2.41 -3.73
C ASP A 391 13.08 -1.98 -5.14
N ASP A 392 12.26 -2.15 -6.17
CA ASP A 392 12.63 -1.84 -7.56
C ASP A 392 11.98 -0.58 -8.13
N GLY A 393 11.05 0.05 -7.41
CA GLY A 393 10.31 1.24 -7.87
C GLY A 393 9.11 0.95 -8.78
N TYR A 394 8.60 -0.28 -8.85
CA TYR A 394 7.49 -0.65 -9.74
C TYR A 394 6.38 -1.42 -9.03
N ASN A 395 5.14 -1.21 -9.48
CA ASN A 395 3.99 -1.98 -9.04
C ASN A 395 3.82 -3.31 -9.82
N LYS A 396 4.51 -3.48 -10.95
CA LYS A 396 4.35 -4.64 -11.83
C LYS A 396 5.12 -5.85 -11.31
N GLN A 397 4.42 -6.97 -11.12
CA GLN A 397 5.02 -8.24 -10.73
C GLN A 397 5.80 -8.91 -11.88
N ASN A 398 6.69 -9.83 -11.52
CA ASN A 398 7.46 -10.72 -12.40
C ASN A 398 8.31 -9.96 -13.42
N ARG A 399 8.82 -8.79 -13.03
CA ARG A 399 9.85 -8.09 -13.80
C ARG A 399 11.17 -8.85 -13.66
N THR A 400 12.02 -8.75 -14.68
CA THR A 400 13.40 -9.24 -14.54
C THR A 400 14.07 -8.42 -13.44
N PRO A 401 14.65 -9.06 -12.42
CA PRO A 401 15.32 -8.34 -11.35
C PRO A 401 16.43 -7.43 -11.86
N TRP A 402 16.58 -6.28 -11.21
CA TRP A 402 17.41 -5.17 -11.70
C TRP A 402 18.85 -5.17 -11.16
N LEU A 403 19.13 -5.99 -10.16
CA LEU A 403 20.44 -6.21 -9.53
C LEU A 403 20.83 -7.69 -9.48
N PRO A 404 22.11 -8.02 -9.68
CA PRO A 404 23.11 -7.17 -10.32
C PRO A 404 22.68 -6.78 -11.75
N THR A 405 23.30 -5.74 -12.31
CA THR A 405 23.11 -5.39 -13.72
C THR A 405 23.34 -6.62 -14.60
N ASN A 406 22.50 -6.84 -15.62
CA ASN A 406 22.47 -8.08 -16.41
C ASN A 406 22.16 -9.33 -15.57
N PHE A 407 21.14 -9.24 -14.73
CA PHE A 407 20.68 -10.36 -13.90
C PHE A 407 20.39 -11.60 -14.74
N SER A 408 20.95 -12.74 -14.33
CA SER A 408 20.72 -14.04 -14.95
C SER A 408 21.00 -15.18 -13.96
N ALA A 409 20.79 -16.42 -14.39
CA ALA A 409 21.18 -17.59 -13.60
C ALA A 409 22.70 -17.65 -13.36
N ALA A 410 23.51 -17.14 -14.29
CA ALA A 410 24.97 -17.06 -14.18
C ALA A 410 25.43 -15.83 -13.39
N ASN A 411 24.69 -14.73 -13.49
CA ASN A 411 24.94 -13.47 -12.78
C ASN A 411 23.76 -13.15 -11.84
N THR A 412 23.71 -13.85 -10.72
CA THR A 412 22.57 -13.85 -9.79
C THR A 412 22.84 -13.04 -8.53
N LEU A 413 21.81 -12.84 -7.72
CA LEU A 413 21.89 -12.26 -6.38
C LEU A 413 21.51 -13.31 -5.33
N ARG A 414 22.47 -13.73 -4.50
CA ARG A 414 22.25 -14.76 -3.47
C ARG A 414 22.04 -14.11 -2.10
N SER A 415 21.23 -14.73 -1.25
CA SER A 415 21.26 -14.41 0.18
C SER A 415 22.69 -14.57 0.72
N GLY A 416 23.13 -13.63 1.56
CA GLY A 416 24.51 -13.54 2.03
C GLY A 416 25.45 -12.70 1.17
N TYR A 417 25.04 -12.29 -0.05
CA TYR A 417 25.72 -11.20 -0.75
C TYR A 417 25.56 -9.91 0.05
N GLN A 418 26.49 -8.99 -0.11
CA GLN A 418 26.42 -7.67 0.52
C GLN A 418 26.15 -6.58 -0.52
N LEU A 419 25.48 -5.52 -0.09
CA LEU A 419 25.26 -4.28 -0.83
C LEU A 419 25.93 -3.12 -0.10
N LYS A 420 26.61 -2.25 -0.85
CA LYS A 420 27.10 -0.96 -0.35
C LYS A 420 26.39 0.19 -1.04
N ASN A 421 26.41 1.36 -0.41
CA ASN A 421 25.89 2.60 -0.97
C ASN A 421 24.41 2.49 -1.37
N VAL A 422 23.60 1.84 -0.52
CA VAL A 422 22.16 1.78 -0.72
C VAL A 422 21.59 3.18 -0.48
N GLU A 423 20.95 3.74 -1.49
CA GLU A 423 20.38 5.08 -1.48
C GLU A 423 19.02 5.08 -2.17
N GLY A 424 18.10 5.90 -1.69
CA GLY A 424 16.78 6.02 -2.29
C GLY A 424 15.79 6.81 -1.45
N ILE A 425 14.50 6.75 -1.81
CA ILE A 425 13.43 7.33 -1.00
C ILE A 425 13.00 6.33 0.07
N LEU A 426 13.03 6.73 1.34
CA LEU A 426 12.45 5.93 2.42
C LEU A 426 10.94 6.08 2.41
N GLU A 427 10.19 5.02 2.15
CA GLU A 427 8.72 5.05 2.18
C GLU A 427 8.13 3.89 2.98
N TYR A 428 6.82 3.95 3.20
CA TYR A 428 6.05 2.85 3.80
C TYR A 428 4.94 2.43 2.83
N ARG A 429 5.01 1.18 2.39
CA ARG A 429 4.03 0.59 1.45
C ARG A 429 3.90 -0.90 1.75
N PHE A 430 2.76 -1.49 1.45
CA PHE A 430 2.49 -2.93 1.64
C PHE A 430 2.93 -3.45 3.02
N ASN A 431 2.66 -2.69 4.08
CA ASN A 431 3.01 -3.00 5.47
C ASN A 431 4.51 -3.15 5.77
N GLY A 432 5.39 -2.46 5.03
CA GLY A 432 6.83 -2.51 5.28
C GLY A 432 7.55 -1.20 4.94
N TRP A 433 8.53 -0.85 5.78
CA TRP A 433 9.52 0.19 5.51
C TRP A 433 10.46 -0.26 4.40
N ARG A 434 10.62 0.59 3.39
CA ARG A 434 11.41 0.28 2.21
C ARG A 434 12.16 1.50 1.69
N VAL A 435 13.28 1.24 1.02
CA VAL A 435 14.01 2.23 0.24
C VAL A 435 13.73 1.97 -1.23
N GLN A 436 13.16 2.96 -1.92
CA GLN A 436 12.88 2.93 -3.34
C GLN A 436 14.04 3.56 -4.13
N PRO A 437 14.56 2.89 -5.18
CA PRO A 437 15.63 3.43 -5.99
C PRO A 437 15.16 4.66 -6.76
N VAL A 438 16.04 5.66 -6.89
CA VAL A 438 15.77 6.86 -7.68
C VAL A 438 16.35 6.68 -9.08
N LEU A 439 15.50 6.77 -10.11
CA LEU A 439 15.93 6.65 -11.50
C LEU A 439 17.00 7.71 -11.82
N GLY A 440 18.09 7.28 -12.47
CA GLY A 440 19.21 8.15 -12.82
C GLY A 440 20.26 8.33 -11.71
N ARG A 441 20.05 7.79 -10.50
CA ARG A 441 21.10 7.69 -9.47
C ARG A 441 21.89 6.39 -9.57
N THR A 442 23.07 6.39 -8.98
CA THR A 442 23.98 5.24 -8.94
C THR A 442 23.33 4.07 -8.21
N GLN A 443 23.40 2.88 -8.82
CA GLN A 443 22.93 1.65 -8.19
C GLN A 443 23.86 1.21 -7.06
N PRO A 444 23.38 0.46 -6.05
CA PRO A 444 24.24 -0.06 -5.00
C PRO A 444 25.27 -1.05 -5.57
N GLU A 445 26.46 -1.06 -4.96
CA GLU A 445 27.52 -2.01 -5.31
C GLU A 445 27.18 -3.39 -4.74
N VAL A 446 27.13 -4.41 -5.61
CA VAL A 446 26.96 -5.81 -5.20
C VAL A 446 28.32 -6.44 -4.90
N VAL A 447 28.52 -6.84 -3.65
CA VAL A 447 29.71 -7.57 -3.17
C VAL A 447 29.36 -9.06 -3.06
N ALA A 448 29.71 -9.82 -4.10
CA ALA A 448 29.40 -11.25 -4.21
C ALA A 448 30.42 -12.15 -3.49
N GLN A 449 31.63 -11.64 -3.23
CA GLN A 449 32.75 -12.38 -2.65
C GLN A 449 32.51 -12.80 -1.19
N THR A 450 31.47 -12.27 -0.55
CA THR A 450 31.09 -12.61 0.83
C THR A 450 30.41 -13.97 0.94
N ASN A 451 29.83 -14.48 -0.16
CA ASN A 451 29.20 -15.80 -0.21
C ASN A 451 29.38 -16.42 -1.60
N PRO A 452 30.61 -16.76 -2.03
CA PRO A 452 30.82 -17.36 -3.34
C PRO A 452 30.11 -18.70 -3.43
N ARG A 453 29.59 -19.03 -4.63
CA ARG A 453 29.07 -20.38 -4.88
C ARG A 453 30.27 -21.31 -5.01
N GLN A 454 30.49 -22.15 -4.02
CA GLN A 454 31.51 -23.20 -4.10
C GLN A 454 31.12 -24.24 -5.15
N GLY A 455 32.12 -24.72 -5.90
CA GLY A 455 31.94 -25.87 -6.79
C GLY A 455 31.69 -27.16 -6.00
N VAL A 456 31.10 -28.16 -6.66
CA VAL A 456 30.96 -29.49 -6.06
C VAL A 456 32.34 -30.13 -5.99
N ILE A 457 32.76 -30.57 -4.81
CA ILE A 457 34.04 -31.26 -4.60
C ILE A 457 33.99 -32.62 -5.34
N ALA A 458 35.05 -32.98 -6.06
CA ALA A 458 35.14 -34.28 -6.73
C ALA A 458 34.96 -35.43 -5.73
N LYS A 459 34.11 -36.41 -6.06
CA LYS A 459 33.89 -37.60 -5.22
C LYS A 459 35.04 -38.58 -5.41
N ASN A 460 35.69 -39.00 -4.32
CA ASN A 460 36.60 -40.14 -4.37
C ASN A 460 35.77 -41.41 -4.67
N ALA A 461 36.21 -42.22 -5.64
CA ALA A 461 35.51 -43.43 -6.06
C ALA A 461 35.34 -44.48 -4.93
N ASN A 462 36.14 -44.41 -3.87
CA ASN A 462 36.05 -45.28 -2.70
C ASN A 462 35.10 -44.75 -1.61
N HIS A 463 34.60 -43.52 -1.74
CA HIS A 463 33.67 -42.94 -0.79
C HIS A 463 32.22 -43.10 -1.27
N ILE A 464 31.33 -43.23 -0.29
CA ILE A 464 29.89 -43.05 -0.50
C ILE A 464 29.56 -41.59 -0.20
N ARG A 465 28.84 -40.94 -1.11
CA ARG A 465 28.29 -39.61 -0.91
C ARG A 465 26.79 -39.73 -0.66
N VAL A 466 26.34 -39.14 0.44
CA VAL A 466 24.93 -38.99 0.77
C VAL A 466 24.61 -37.50 0.75
N ALA A 467 23.48 -37.13 0.16
CA ALA A 467 23.02 -35.74 0.14
C ALA A 467 21.54 -35.65 0.47
N SER A 468 21.12 -34.56 1.10
CA SER A 468 19.72 -34.15 1.15
C SER A 468 19.48 -33.06 0.11
N PHE A 469 18.33 -33.11 -0.57
CA PHE A 469 18.01 -32.16 -1.62
C PHE A 469 16.52 -31.83 -1.63
N ASN A 470 16.18 -30.57 -1.38
CA ASN A 470 14.81 -30.11 -1.55
C ASN A 470 14.57 -29.87 -3.04
N VAL A 471 13.56 -30.51 -3.61
CA VAL A 471 13.23 -30.44 -5.04
C VAL A 471 12.15 -29.41 -5.36
N LEU A 472 11.73 -28.61 -4.37
CA LEU A 472 10.87 -27.42 -4.51
C LEU A 472 9.51 -27.78 -5.13
N ASN A 473 8.73 -28.63 -4.46
CA ASN A 473 7.43 -29.15 -4.91
C ASN A 473 7.51 -29.79 -6.30
N TYR A 474 8.21 -30.91 -6.41
CA TYR A 474 8.36 -31.65 -7.65
C TYR A 474 7.15 -32.56 -7.89
N ASP A 475 6.24 -32.11 -8.75
CA ASP A 475 5.05 -32.85 -9.17
C ASP A 475 5.05 -33.00 -10.69
N ASN A 476 4.92 -34.24 -11.15
CA ASN A 476 4.97 -34.59 -12.57
C ASN A 476 3.62 -34.44 -13.29
N GLY A 477 2.59 -33.90 -12.64
CA GLY A 477 1.30 -33.66 -13.28
C GLY A 477 0.57 -34.95 -13.63
N ALA A 478 0.76 -36.02 -12.85
CA ALA A 478 0.13 -37.32 -13.10
C ALA A 478 -1.40 -37.24 -13.13
N THR A 479 -1.99 -36.24 -12.46
CA THR A 479 -3.42 -35.93 -12.44
C THR A 479 -3.78 -34.68 -13.28
N GLY A 480 -2.83 -34.14 -14.05
CA GLY A 480 -2.98 -32.92 -14.85
C GLY A 480 -2.30 -31.69 -14.24
N PHE A 481 -2.32 -30.59 -15.00
CA PHE A 481 -1.82 -29.28 -14.61
C PHE A 481 -2.97 -28.24 -14.56
N PRO A 482 -2.91 -27.21 -13.69
CA PRO A 482 -1.88 -26.99 -12.67
C PRO A 482 -1.96 -28.06 -11.58
N THR A 483 -0.81 -28.46 -11.04
CA THR A 483 -0.77 -29.35 -9.89
C THR A 483 -1.18 -28.57 -8.62
N GLU A 484 -1.54 -29.28 -7.55
CA GLU A 484 -1.86 -28.61 -6.28
C GLU A 484 -0.64 -27.87 -5.71
N ARG A 485 0.55 -28.44 -5.89
CA ARG A 485 1.84 -27.80 -5.57
C ARG A 485 2.84 -28.05 -6.70
N GLY A 486 3.68 -27.05 -6.98
CA GLY A 486 4.73 -27.17 -7.98
C GLY A 486 4.43 -26.42 -9.27
N ALA A 487 4.67 -27.07 -10.40
CA ALA A 487 4.56 -26.45 -11.71
C ALA A 487 3.10 -26.27 -12.15
N ASN A 488 2.78 -25.11 -12.73
CA ASN A 488 1.43 -24.82 -13.22
C ASN A 488 1.15 -25.36 -14.64
N THR A 489 2.19 -25.77 -15.36
CA THR A 489 2.10 -26.27 -16.74
C THR A 489 3.16 -27.33 -17.00
N GLN A 490 2.95 -28.18 -18.00
CA GLN A 490 3.95 -29.13 -18.49
C GLN A 490 5.29 -28.45 -18.82
N THR A 491 5.26 -27.29 -19.48
CA THR A 491 6.48 -26.55 -19.84
C THR A 491 7.27 -26.09 -18.61
N GLU A 492 6.59 -25.64 -17.56
CA GLU A 492 7.27 -25.28 -16.30
C GLU A 492 7.81 -26.51 -15.57
N PHE A 493 7.08 -27.63 -15.60
CA PHE A 493 7.57 -28.91 -15.07
C PHE A 493 8.82 -29.38 -15.82
N ASP A 494 8.84 -29.36 -17.15
CA ASP A 494 9.99 -29.80 -17.95
C ASP A 494 11.25 -28.96 -17.66
N LYS A 495 11.07 -27.66 -17.36
CA LYS A 495 12.15 -26.78 -16.89
C LYS A 495 12.63 -27.20 -15.49
N GLN A 496 11.71 -27.40 -14.56
CA GLN A 496 12.02 -27.83 -13.19
C GLN A 496 12.73 -29.19 -13.18
N HIS A 497 12.21 -30.18 -13.91
CA HIS A 497 12.75 -31.52 -14.06
C HIS A 497 14.19 -31.50 -14.58
N ARG A 498 14.45 -30.84 -15.70
CA ARG A 498 15.82 -30.76 -16.25
C ARG A 498 16.79 -30.09 -15.28
N LYS A 499 16.36 -29.04 -14.57
CA LYS A 499 17.17 -28.35 -13.56
C LYS A 499 17.51 -29.25 -12.38
N ILE A 500 16.53 -29.99 -11.86
CA ILE A 500 16.73 -30.92 -10.73
C ILE A 500 17.62 -32.08 -11.15
N VAL A 501 17.35 -32.72 -12.29
CA VAL A 501 18.16 -33.83 -12.80
C VAL A 501 19.61 -33.40 -13.03
N SER A 502 19.84 -32.21 -13.60
CA SER A 502 21.17 -31.64 -13.76
C SER A 502 21.86 -31.41 -12.41
N ALA A 503 21.14 -30.91 -11.40
CA ALA A 503 21.67 -30.70 -10.05
C ALA A 503 22.03 -32.04 -9.37
N LEU A 504 21.14 -33.04 -9.40
CA LEU A 504 21.39 -34.36 -8.84
C LEU A 504 22.56 -35.07 -9.53
N LYS A 505 22.73 -34.91 -10.85
CA LYS A 505 23.92 -35.45 -11.54
C LYS A 505 25.20 -34.71 -11.15
N SER A 506 25.14 -33.39 -10.97
CA SER A 506 26.31 -32.58 -10.59
C SER A 506 26.75 -32.79 -9.14
N ILE A 507 25.82 -33.01 -8.22
CA ILE A 507 26.12 -33.33 -6.82
C ILE A 507 26.78 -34.72 -6.71
N ASP A 508 26.47 -35.64 -7.63
CA ASP A 508 27.07 -36.99 -7.72
C ASP A 508 27.00 -37.77 -6.38
N ALA A 509 25.86 -37.71 -5.69
CA ALA A 509 25.61 -38.58 -4.54
C ALA A 509 25.28 -40.01 -4.98
N ASP A 510 25.51 -40.97 -4.09
CA ASP A 510 25.10 -42.37 -4.25
C ASP A 510 23.73 -42.62 -3.58
N VAL A 511 23.35 -41.79 -2.61
CA VAL A 511 22.03 -41.77 -1.96
C VAL A 511 21.55 -40.33 -1.80
N TYR A 512 20.30 -40.06 -2.19
CA TYR A 512 19.62 -38.79 -1.96
C TYR A 512 18.42 -38.96 -1.03
N GLY A 513 18.38 -38.17 0.04
CA GLY A 513 17.16 -37.86 0.77
C GLY A 513 16.47 -36.65 0.13
N LEU A 514 15.32 -36.86 -0.47
CA LEU A 514 14.55 -35.82 -1.17
C LEU A 514 13.45 -35.26 -0.28
N MET A 515 13.21 -33.96 -0.41
CA MET A 515 12.08 -33.27 0.22
C MET A 515 11.20 -32.65 -0.86
N GLU A 516 9.88 -32.67 -0.62
CA GLU A 516 8.87 -32.08 -1.51
C GLU A 516 8.68 -32.79 -2.85
N ILE A 517 8.67 -34.13 -2.85
CA ILE A 517 8.24 -34.94 -4.00
C ILE A 517 6.73 -35.12 -3.92
N ALA A 518 6.00 -35.01 -5.04
CA ALA A 518 4.55 -35.28 -5.04
C ALA A 518 4.23 -36.68 -4.51
N ASN A 519 3.26 -36.74 -3.60
CA ASN A 519 2.88 -37.95 -2.88
C ASN A 519 1.83 -38.76 -3.66
N ASN A 520 2.10 -38.99 -4.95
CA ASN A 520 1.22 -39.67 -5.90
C ASN A 520 1.54 -41.17 -6.06
N GLY A 521 2.14 -41.75 -5.02
CA GLY A 521 2.45 -43.17 -4.88
C GLY A 521 3.79 -43.59 -5.46
N TYR A 522 3.95 -44.90 -5.67
CA TYR A 522 5.23 -45.53 -6.03
C TYR A 522 5.22 -46.27 -7.38
N GLY A 523 4.11 -46.19 -8.11
CA GLY A 523 3.99 -46.81 -9.44
C GLY A 523 4.86 -46.13 -10.50
N PRO A 524 4.96 -46.70 -11.71
CA PRO A 524 5.81 -46.18 -12.79
C PRO A 524 5.52 -44.72 -13.21
N ASN A 525 4.29 -44.26 -13.00
CA ASN A 525 3.85 -42.90 -13.34
C ASN A 525 4.02 -41.89 -12.18
N SER A 526 4.54 -42.32 -11.03
CA SER A 526 4.74 -41.44 -9.87
C SER A 526 5.87 -40.44 -10.09
N ALA A 527 5.83 -39.33 -9.36
CA ALA A 527 6.88 -38.31 -9.43
C ALA A 527 8.25 -38.87 -9.03
N ILE A 528 8.30 -39.73 -8.00
CA ILE A 528 9.56 -40.37 -7.58
C ILE A 528 10.11 -41.33 -8.65
N ALA A 529 9.25 -42.13 -9.29
CA ALA A 529 9.67 -43.02 -10.36
C ALA A 529 10.17 -42.23 -11.58
N HIS A 530 9.46 -41.17 -11.97
CA HIS A 530 9.85 -40.30 -13.08
C HIS A 530 11.22 -39.64 -12.84
N LEU A 531 11.43 -39.05 -11.65
CA LEU A 531 12.72 -38.44 -11.30
C LEU A 531 13.86 -39.47 -11.24
N THR A 532 13.62 -40.63 -10.63
CA THR A 532 14.62 -41.70 -10.51
C THR A 532 15.03 -42.22 -11.87
N SER A 533 14.07 -42.45 -12.77
CA SER A 533 14.35 -42.96 -14.13
C SER A 533 15.27 -42.03 -14.94
N ALA A 534 15.13 -40.72 -14.78
CA ALA A 534 15.95 -39.72 -15.47
C ALA A 534 17.44 -39.70 -15.03
N LEU A 535 17.75 -40.32 -13.89
CA LEU A 535 19.13 -40.49 -13.42
C LEU A 535 19.80 -41.74 -14.01
N GLY A 536 19.04 -42.72 -14.49
CA GLY A 536 19.52 -43.91 -15.21
C GLY A 536 19.02 -45.23 -14.62
N PRO A 537 19.30 -46.36 -15.30
CA PRO A 537 18.74 -47.67 -14.95
C PRO A 537 19.22 -48.22 -13.60
N ASP A 538 20.39 -47.77 -13.14
CA ASP A 538 20.96 -48.15 -11.84
C ASP A 538 20.34 -47.39 -10.66
N TRP A 539 19.52 -46.38 -10.94
CA TRP A 539 18.85 -45.63 -9.88
C TRP A 539 17.56 -46.35 -9.46
N LYS A 540 17.34 -46.37 -8.15
CA LYS A 540 16.20 -46.99 -7.47
C LYS A 540 15.68 -46.06 -6.40
N TYR A 541 14.48 -46.32 -5.90
CA TYR A 541 13.89 -45.59 -4.79
C TYR A 541 13.40 -46.55 -3.72
N VAL A 542 13.32 -46.06 -2.48
CA VAL A 542 12.83 -46.82 -1.33
C VAL A 542 11.30 -46.78 -1.33
N ILE A 543 10.69 -47.96 -1.18
CA ILE A 543 9.25 -48.13 -1.01
C ILE A 543 9.01 -48.70 0.39
N PRO A 544 8.36 -47.96 1.30
CA PRO A 544 7.93 -48.51 2.58
C PRO A 544 6.92 -49.64 2.37
N GLU A 545 7.02 -50.72 3.14
CA GLU A 545 6.08 -51.84 3.00
C GLU A 545 4.65 -51.44 3.41
N ASN A 546 3.67 -52.00 2.70
CA ASN A 546 2.24 -51.85 2.96
C ASN A 546 1.74 -50.38 2.92
N LEU A 547 2.46 -49.49 2.24
CA LEU A 547 2.05 -48.10 2.05
C LEU A 547 2.02 -47.75 0.57
N ASP A 548 0.85 -47.33 0.09
CA ASP A 548 0.69 -46.83 -1.27
C ASP A 548 1.25 -45.42 -1.45
N ARG A 549 1.41 -44.67 -0.34
CA ARG A 549 1.98 -43.31 -0.27
C ARG A 549 2.45 -43.00 1.15
N LEU A 550 3.27 -41.96 1.35
CA LEU A 550 3.83 -41.61 2.66
C LEU A 550 3.02 -40.49 3.33
N GLY A 551 2.23 -40.80 4.37
CA GLY A 551 1.37 -39.82 5.04
C GLY A 551 0.22 -39.32 4.17
N SER A 552 -0.38 -38.19 4.56
CA SER A 552 -1.55 -37.59 3.89
C SER A 552 -1.28 -36.30 3.12
N ASP A 553 -0.13 -35.64 3.34
CA ASP A 553 0.24 -34.41 2.61
C ASP A 553 0.47 -34.73 1.12
N VAL A 554 0.19 -33.75 0.26
CA VAL A 554 0.35 -33.86 -1.20
C VAL A 554 1.80 -33.92 -1.65
N ILE A 555 2.72 -33.60 -0.74
CA ILE A 555 4.16 -33.76 -0.92
C ILE A 555 4.78 -34.56 0.23
N ALA A 556 5.71 -35.44 -0.12
CA ALA A 556 6.38 -36.35 0.80
C ALA A 556 7.91 -36.19 0.77
N VAL A 557 8.57 -36.77 1.77
CA VAL A 557 9.99 -37.09 1.70
C VAL A 557 10.19 -38.41 0.94
N ALA A 558 11.35 -38.59 0.34
CA ALA A 558 11.67 -39.76 -0.45
C ALA A 558 13.16 -40.11 -0.35
N ILE A 559 13.53 -41.37 -0.58
CA ILE A 559 14.93 -41.78 -0.67
C ILE A 559 15.16 -42.45 -2.02
N ILE A 560 16.13 -41.95 -2.78
CA ILE A 560 16.60 -42.56 -4.03
C ILE A 560 18.07 -42.92 -3.91
N TYR A 561 18.51 -43.99 -4.58
CA TYR A 561 19.87 -44.51 -4.45
C TYR A 561 20.37 -45.15 -5.74
N ASN A 562 21.69 -45.16 -5.92
CA ASN A 562 22.36 -45.85 -7.01
C ASN A 562 22.69 -47.30 -6.59
N SER A 563 22.01 -48.27 -7.19
CA SER A 563 22.12 -49.70 -6.85
C SER A 563 23.48 -50.32 -7.18
N LYS A 564 24.33 -49.65 -7.98
CA LYS A 564 25.72 -50.07 -8.19
C LYS A 564 26.63 -49.78 -7.00
N ARG A 565 26.18 -48.93 -6.07
CA ARG A 565 27.02 -48.38 -4.99
C ARG A 565 26.54 -48.82 -3.62
N VAL A 566 25.22 -48.94 -3.46
CA VAL A 566 24.59 -49.37 -2.22
C VAL A 566 23.40 -50.29 -2.49
N LYS A 567 23.06 -51.13 -1.50
CA LYS A 567 21.79 -51.84 -1.43
C LYS A 567 21.08 -51.55 -0.10
N PRO A 568 19.74 -51.46 -0.07
CA PRO A 568 19.00 -51.40 1.19
C PRO A 568 19.30 -52.62 2.07
N LEU A 569 19.39 -52.38 3.37
CA LEU A 569 19.45 -53.41 4.41
C LEU A 569 18.21 -53.26 5.29
N ASN A 570 17.48 -54.36 5.49
CA ASN A 570 16.20 -54.39 6.19
C ASN A 570 15.12 -53.51 5.54
N LYS A 571 13.92 -53.59 6.11
CA LYS A 571 12.75 -52.80 5.71
C LYS A 571 12.95 -51.33 6.10
N ALA A 572 12.41 -50.42 5.30
CA ALA A 572 12.37 -49.02 5.64
C ALA A 572 11.45 -48.78 6.85
N VAL A 573 11.79 -47.80 7.69
CA VAL A 573 11.01 -47.44 8.88
C VAL A 573 10.33 -46.10 8.63
N VAL A 574 9.04 -46.03 8.98
CA VAL A 574 8.22 -44.82 8.87
C VAL A 574 7.85 -44.33 10.26
N LEU A 575 8.01 -43.04 10.49
CA LEU A 575 7.53 -42.37 11.70
C LEU A 575 6.48 -41.33 11.30
N ASP A 576 5.27 -41.54 11.79
CA ASP A 576 4.16 -40.60 11.66
C ASP A 576 3.78 -40.07 13.05
N LEU A 577 3.81 -38.75 13.20
CA LEU A 577 3.47 -38.06 14.45
C LEU A 577 2.10 -37.38 14.38
N GLY A 578 1.33 -37.63 13.31
CA GLY A 578 0.01 -37.06 13.10
C GLY A 578 0.04 -35.59 12.68
N ASP A 579 -1.07 -34.90 12.93
CA ASP A 579 -1.35 -33.58 12.39
C ASP A 579 -0.22 -32.56 12.62
N LYS A 580 0.03 -31.73 11.60
CA LYS A 580 1.08 -30.70 11.53
C LYS A 580 2.52 -31.24 11.52
N ASN A 581 2.73 -32.54 11.47
CA ASN A 581 4.02 -33.17 11.21
C ASN A 581 4.04 -33.78 9.81
N ARG A 582 5.21 -33.77 9.17
CA ARG A 582 5.40 -34.58 7.95
C ARG A 582 5.83 -35.98 8.36
N THR A 583 5.14 -36.99 7.84
CA THR A 583 5.55 -38.38 7.95
C THR A 583 6.98 -38.54 7.41
N THR A 584 7.85 -39.14 8.22
CA THR A 584 9.29 -39.29 7.90
C THR A 584 9.64 -40.73 7.58
N LEU A 585 10.73 -40.91 6.81
CA LEU A 585 11.20 -42.20 6.32
C LEU A 585 12.70 -42.36 6.62
N ALA A 586 13.10 -43.54 7.07
CA ALA A 586 14.50 -43.92 7.24
C ALA A 586 14.80 -45.26 6.55
N GLN A 587 15.99 -45.37 5.96
CA GLN A 587 16.49 -46.60 5.32
C GLN A 587 17.97 -46.81 5.63
N THR A 588 18.32 -48.02 6.06
CA THR A 588 19.72 -48.45 6.21
C THR A 588 20.25 -48.97 4.88
N PHE A 589 21.50 -48.68 4.56
CA PHE A 589 22.17 -49.13 3.34
C PHE A 589 23.47 -49.89 3.65
N GLN A 590 23.75 -50.94 2.90
CA GLN A 590 25.06 -51.58 2.81
C GLN A 590 25.76 -51.10 1.54
N PHE A 591 27.02 -50.64 1.64
CA PHE A 591 27.80 -50.18 0.50
C PHE A 591 28.66 -51.30 -0.10
N PHE A 592 29.00 -51.15 -1.39
CA PHE A 592 29.90 -52.03 -2.10
C PHE A 592 31.26 -51.35 -2.33
N VAL A 593 32.35 -52.07 -2.10
CA VAL A 593 33.68 -51.64 -2.55
C VAL A 593 33.83 -52.02 -4.02
N VAL A 594 33.97 -51.03 -4.90
CA VAL A 594 34.29 -51.29 -6.31
C VAL A 594 35.78 -51.64 -6.39
N ILE A 595 36.12 -52.92 -6.37
CA ILE A 595 37.46 -53.39 -6.67
C ILE A 595 37.67 -53.23 -8.18
N LYS A 596 38.34 -52.16 -8.62
CA LYS A 596 38.86 -52.11 -10.00
C LYS A 596 39.81 -53.30 -10.16
N HIS A 597 39.44 -54.29 -10.96
CA HIS A 597 40.39 -55.31 -11.41
C HIS A 597 41.54 -54.58 -12.14
N LEU A 598 42.73 -54.65 -11.56
CA LEU A 598 43.97 -54.42 -12.31
C LEU A 598 43.99 -55.43 -13.47
N PRO A 599 44.32 -55.01 -14.70
CA PRO A 599 44.47 -55.97 -15.78
C PRO A 599 45.58 -56.96 -15.38
N LEU A 600 45.24 -58.26 -15.37
CA LEU A 600 46.23 -59.32 -15.27
C LEU A 600 47.23 -59.12 -16.41
N PHE A 601 48.48 -58.81 -16.06
CA PHE A 601 49.60 -58.98 -16.98
C PHE A 601 49.65 -60.46 -17.36
N GLN A 602 49.27 -60.78 -18.60
CA GLN A 602 49.69 -62.02 -19.23
C GLN A 602 51.19 -61.90 -19.49
N THR A 603 52.01 -62.52 -18.64
CA THR A 603 53.38 -62.89 -18.99
C THR A 603 53.34 -64.00 -20.04
N ILE A 604 54.16 -63.82 -21.07
CA ILE A 604 54.49 -64.79 -22.14
C ILE A 604 55.08 -66.06 -21.53
#